data_AF-A0A4S2GA44-F1
#
_entry.id   AF-A0A4S2GA44-F1
#
_cell.length_a   1.000
_cell.length_b   1.000
_cell.length_c   1.000
_cell.angle_alpha   90.00
_cell.angle_beta   90.00
_cell.angle_gamma   90.00
#
_symmetry.space_group_name_H-M   'P 1'
#
loop_
_entity.id
_entity.type
_entity.pdbx_description
1 polymer ?
#
loop_
_entity_poly.entity_id
_entity_poly.type
_entity_poly.pdbx_seq_one_letter_code
_entity_poly.pdbx_strand_id
1 'polypeptide(L)'
;MLRYPNPIYSNSLKKKIKQINKTQARKLYEAGETVYLLPCLCRVDGIWVSPYPIDKEHAVWWGDSFDSDVLSFTNYNCCSELGKYPIFFKEIK
;
A
#
# COMPACT_ATOMS: atom_id res chain seq x y z
N MET A 1 5.78 14.70 -2.51
CA MET A 1 4.40 15.22 -2.55
C MET A 1 3.44 14.03 -2.62
N LEU A 2 2.31 14.06 -1.90
CA LEU A 2 1.29 13.00 -2.00
C LEU A 2 0.51 13.18 -3.31
N ARG A 3 0.22 12.10 -4.03
CA ARG A 3 -0.60 12.12 -5.25
C ARG A 3 -2.06 12.38 -4.92
N TYR A 4 -2.54 11.78 -3.84
CA TYR A 4 -3.92 11.90 -3.35
C TYR A 4 -3.89 12.71 -2.04
N PRO A 5 -3.92 14.05 -2.11
CA PRO A 5 -3.91 14.90 -0.90
C PRO A 5 -5.21 14.76 -0.11
N ASN A 6 -6.31 14.47 -0.79
CA ASN A 6 -7.63 14.28 -0.20
C ASN A 6 -7.99 12.79 -0.08
N PRO A 7 -8.84 12.42 0.89
CA PRO A 7 -9.49 11.11 0.93
C PRO A 7 -10.19 10.77 -0.38
N ILE A 8 -10.11 9.51 -0.78
CA ILE A 8 -10.78 8.97 -1.96
C ILE A 8 -11.55 7.70 -1.58
N TYR A 9 -12.60 7.37 -2.33
CA TYR A 9 -13.23 6.06 -2.23
C TYR A 9 -12.56 5.12 -3.23
N SER A 10 -12.10 3.96 -2.77
CA SER A 10 -11.59 2.90 -3.64
C SER A 10 -12.71 1.92 -3.94
N ASN A 11 -13.00 1.74 -5.22
CA ASN A 11 -14.01 0.79 -5.69
C ASN A 11 -13.57 -0.65 -5.48
N SER A 12 -12.28 -0.95 -5.67
CA SER A 12 -11.74 -2.30 -5.47
C SER A 12 -11.79 -2.73 -4.01
N LEU A 13 -11.46 -1.82 -3.08
CA LEU A 13 -11.52 -2.09 -1.64
C LEU A 13 -12.91 -1.89 -1.02
N LYS A 14 -13.82 -1.20 -1.71
CA LYS A 14 -15.12 -0.71 -1.18
C LYS A 14 -14.97 0.14 0.08
N LYS A 15 -13.88 0.90 0.18
CA LYS A 15 -13.47 1.64 1.39
C LYS A 15 -13.04 3.07 1.06
N LYS A 16 -13.22 3.98 2.01
CA LYS A 16 -12.63 5.32 1.95
C LYS A 16 -11.20 5.25 2.46
N ILE A 17 -10.24 5.71 1.66
CA ILE A 17 -8.82 5.64 1.96
C ILE A 17 -8.13 6.99 1.83
N LYS A 18 -7.03 7.18 2.58
CA LYS A 18 -6.16 8.37 2.50
C LYS A 18 -4.73 7.95 2.20
N GLN A 19 -4.09 8.61 1.24
CA GLN A 19 -2.67 8.39 1.01
C GLN A 19 -1.86 8.93 2.20
N ILE A 20 -0.85 8.17 2.61
CA ILE A 20 0.06 8.50 3.70
C ILE A 20 1.51 8.30 3.25
N ASN A 21 2.46 8.80 4.03
CA ASN A 21 3.88 8.55 3.79
C ASN A 21 4.35 7.23 4.40
N LYS A 22 5.55 6.76 4.02
CA LYS A 22 6.13 5.49 4.51
C LYS A 22 6.26 5.45 6.04
N THR A 23 6.64 6.58 6.67
CA THR A 23 6.79 6.65 8.13
C THR A 23 5.47 6.46 8.86
N GLN A 24 4.39 7.06 8.36
CA GLN A 24 3.03 6.86 8.89
C GLN A 24 2.56 5.42 8.67
N ALA A 25 2.78 4.87 7.47
CA ALA A 25 2.46 3.49 7.15
C ALA A 25 3.13 2.51 8.10
N ARG A 26 4.43 2.64 8.35
CA ARG A 26 5.16 1.79 9.29
C ARG A 26 4.56 1.87 10.70
N LYS A 27 4.26 3.08 11.19
CA LYS A 27 3.67 3.25 12.54
C LYS A 27 2.32 2.55 12.66
N LEU A 28 1.47 2.61 11.63
CA LEU A 28 0.17 1.96 11.60
C LEU A 28 0.31 0.44 11.55
N TYR A 29 1.19 -0.06 10.67
CA TYR A 29 1.49 -1.49 10.58
C TYR A 29 1.97 -2.06 11.93
N GLU A 30 2.92 -1.38 12.59
CA GLU A 30 3.41 -1.81 13.91
C GLU A 30 2.35 -1.74 15.02
N ALA A 31 1.35 -0.87 14.86
CA ALA A 31 0.18 -0.80 15.73
C ALA A 31 -0.87 -1.89 15.44
N GLY A 32 -0.62 -2.77 14.46
CA GLY A 32 -1.53 -3.83 14.05
C GLY A 32 -2.64 -3.37 13.09
N GLU A 33 -2.52 -2.16 12.52
CA GLU A 33 -3.47 -1.68 11.52
C GLU A 33 -3.08 -2.13 10.10
N THR A 34 -4.09 -2.44 9.28
CA THR A 34 -3.90 -2.72 7.86
C THR A 34 -3.48 -1.47 7.09
N VAL A 35 -2.42 -1.61 6.30
CA VAL A 35 -1.92 -0.61 5.36
C VAL A 35 -2.09 -1.14 3.95
N TYR A 36 -2.42 -0.28 2.98
CA TYR A 36 -2.54 -0.70 1.59
C TYR A 36 -1.37 -0.16 0.75
N LEU A 37 -0.74 -1.03 -0.03
CA LEU A 37 0.34 -0.74 -0.97
C LEU A 37 -0.22 -0.61 -2.39
N LEU A 38 0.26 0.35 -3.16
CA LEU A 38 -0.02 0.45 -4.59
C LEU A 38 1.25 0.87 -5.33
N PRO A 39 1.59 0.30 -6.51
CA PRO A 39 2.76 0.76 -7.24
C PRO A 39 2.64 2.24 -7.59
N CYS A 40 3.75 2.99 -7.53
CA CYS A 40 3.68 4.43 -7.61
C CYS A 40 3.20 4.96 -8.96
N LEU A 41 3.19 4.21 -10.06
CA LEU A 41 2.61 4.68 -11.34
C LEU A 41 1.15 4.26 -11.53
N CYS A 42 0.60 3.41 -10.65
CA CYS A 42 -0.78 2.95 -10.74
C CYS A 42 -1.80 3.95 -10.15
N ARG A 43 -3.03 3.85 -10.65
CA ARG A 43 -4.22 4.51 -10.08
C ARG A 43 -4.94 3.55 -9.14
N VAL A 44 -5.58 4.09 -8.11
CA VAL A 44 -6.25 3.29 -7.06
C VAL A 44 -7.35 2.40 -7.63
N ASP A 45 -8.12 2.91 -8.57
CA ASP A 45 -9.12 2.14 -9.31
C ASP A 45 -8.65 1.92 -10.76
N GLY A 46 -7.40 1.44 -10.90
CA GLY A 46 -6.87 0.99 -12.19
C GLY A 46 -7.42 -0.39 -12.56
N ILE A 47 -7.49 -0.68 -13.86
CA ILE A 47 -8.03 -1.95 -14.39
C ILE A 47 -7.14 -3.14 -14.03
N TRP A 48 -5.81 -2.93 -13.99
CA TRP A 48 -4.83 -4.01 -13.88
C TRP A 48 -4.31 -4.25 -12.47
N VAL A 49 -4.29 -3.22 -11.63
CA VAL A 49 -3.66 -3.26 -10.32
C VAL A 49 -4.52 -2.52 -9.32
N SER A 50 -4.86 -3.21 -8.24
CA SER A 50 -5.57 -2.65 -7.09
C SER A 50 -4.64 -2.54 -5.88
N PRO A 51 -4.96 -1.69 -4.89
CA PRO A 51 -4.19 -1.61 -3.66
C PRO A 51 -4.18 -2.96 -2.93
N TYR A 52 -3.01 -3.38 -2.49
CA TYR A 52 -2.77 -4.64 -1.80
C TYR A 52 -2.67 -4.42 -0.29
N PRO A 53 -3.49 -5.11 0.54
CA PRO A 53 -3.41 -4.98 1.98
C PRO A 53 -2.18 -5.70 2.54
N ILE A 54 -1.53 -5.07 3.51
CA ILE A 54 -0.52 -5.66 4.39
C ILE A 54 -0.89 -5.36 5.83
N ASP A 55 -0.67 -6.34 6.70
CA ASP A 55 -0.84 -6.22 8.13
C ASP A 55 0.08 -7.23 8.84
N LYS A 56 0.28 -7.02 10.13
CA LYS A 56 1.24 -7.77 10.93
C LYS A 56 0.83 -9.23 11.16
N GLU A 57 -0.45 -9.55 11.10
CA GLU A 57 -0.97 -10.90 11.35
C GLU A 57 -0.89 -11.78 10.10
N HIS A 58 -0.94 -11.16 8.91
CA HIS A 58 -0.94 -11.84 7.61
C HIS A 58 0.33 -11.56 6.80
N ALA A 59 1.44 -11.19 7.45
CA ALA A 59 2.73 -11.02 6.78
C ALA A 59 3.12 -12.34 6.09
N VAL A 60 3.05 -12.37 4.77
CA VAL A 60 3.23 -13.58 3.95
C VAL A 60 4.65 -13.69 3.36
N TRP A 61 5.47 -12.65 3.52
CA TRP A 61 6.80 -12.57 2.89
C TRP A 61 7.93 -12.66 3.91
N TRP A 62 9.08 -13.14 3.46
CA TRP A 62 10.22 -13.46 4.31
C TRP A 62 10.63 -12.31 5.25
N GLY A 63 10.42 -12.52 6.55
CA GLY A 63 10.95 -11.65 7.62
C GLY A 63 9.90 -10.91 8.46
N ASP A 64 8.61 -11.22 8.31
CA ASP A 64 7.50 -10.82 9.21
C ASP A 64 7.53 -9.34 9.65
N SER A 65 7.91 -8.45 8.73
CA SER A 65 8.09 -7.03 9.03
C SER A 65 7.58 -6.14 7.92
N PHE A 66 7.21 -4.92 8.29
CA PHE A 66 6.78 -3.89 7.33
C PHE A 66 7.82 -3.68 6.21
N ASP A 67 9.11 -3.64 6.55
CA ASP A 67 10.14 -3.40 5.55
C ASP A 67 10.37 -4.61 4.64
N SER A 68 10.21 -5.84 5.14
CA SER A 68 10.22 -7.07 4.33
C SER A 68 9.07 -7.10 3.31
N ASP A 69 7.85 -6.76 3.73
CA ASP A 69 6.69 -6.71 2.83
C ASP A 69 6.86 -5.64 1.76
N VAL A 70 7.31 -4.44 2.15
CA VAL A 70 7.56 -3.34 1.21
C VAL A 70 8.68 -3.69 0.24
N LEU A 71 9.76 -4.30 0.71
CA LEU A 71 10.87 -4.74 -0.13
C LEU A 71 10.41 -5.80 -1.13
N SER A 72 9.65 -6.80 -0.67
CA SER A 72 9.13 -7.88 -1.49
C SER A 72 8.19 -7.35 -2.57
N PHE A 73 7.26 -6.48 -2.18
CA PHE A 73 6.37 -5.80 -3.12
C PHE A 73 7.13 -4.98 -4.17
N THR A 74 8.24 -4.35 -3.78
CA THR A 74 9.04 -3.50 -4.67
C THR A 74 9.87 -4.32 -5.65
N ASN A 75 10.50 -5.41 -5.20
CA ASN A 75 11.49 -6.16 -5.99
C ASN A 75 10.92 -7.37 -6.73
N TYR A 76 9.82 -7.95 -6.26
CA TYR A 76 9.16 -9.10 -6.91
C TYR A 76 7.95 -8.69 -7.75
N ASN A 77 7.76 -7.39 -7.96
CA ASN A 77 6.98 -6.88 -9.05
C ASN A 77 7.62 -7.34 -10.38
N CYS A 78 6.94 -8.17 -11.16
CA CYS A 78 7.42 -8.65 -12.47
C CYS A 78 7.25 -7.62 -13.60
N CYS A 79 6.88 -6.37 -13.31
CA CYS A 79 6.50 -5.36 -14.29
C CYS A 79 7.07 -3.98 -13.95
N SER A 80 8.24 -3.70 -14.53
CA SER A 80 9.01 -2.46 -14.31
C SER A 80 8.25 -1.19 -14.70
N GLU A 81 7.20 -1.29 -15.51
CA GLU A 81 6.33 -0.18 -15.93
C GLU A 81 5.44 0.35 -14.80
N LEU A 82 5.28 -0.37 -13.70
CA LEU A 82 4.41 0.03 -12.58
C LEU A 82 5.11 0.97 -11.57
N GLY A 83 6.40 1.23 -11.78
CA GLY A 83 7.23 2.11 -10.96
C GLY A 83 8.14 1.37 -9.98
N LYS A 84 9.01 2.13 -9.28
CA LYS A 84 10.12 1.59 -8.47
C LYS A 84 9.87 1.59 -6.96
N TYR A 85 8.70 2.02 -6.51
CA TYR A 85 8.34 2.09 -5.10
C TYR A 85 6.82 2.07 -4.91
N PRO A 86 6.30 1.59 -3.77
CA PRO A 86 4.90 1.71 -3.45
C PRO A 86 4.54 3.10 -2.91
N ILE A 87 3.30 3.51 -3.16
CA ILE A 87 2.60 4.51 -2.36
C ILE A 87 1.68 3.79 -1.37
N PHE A 88 1.40 4.45 -0.25
CA PHE A 88 0.73 3.84 0.90
C PHE A 88 -0.60 4.51 1.18
N PHE A 89 -1.59 3.72 1.62
CA PHE A 89 -2.88 4.22 2.05
C PHE A 89 -3.27 3.62 3.39
N LYS A 90 -4.10 4.36 4.14
CA LYS A 90 -4.86 3.86 5.27
C LYS A 90 -6.35 4.00 5.01
N GLU A 91 -7.14 3.16 5.66
CA GLU A 91 -8.59 3.33 5.72
C GLU A 91 -8.98 4.55 6.59
N ILE A 92 -10.07 5.20 6.22
CA ILE A 92 -10.71 6.24 7.01
C ILE A 92 -12.08 5.71 7.42
N LYS A 93 -12.30 5.60 8.73
CA LYS A 93 -13.60 5.30 9.32
C LYS A 93 -14.52 6.53 9.24
#